data_AF-A0A374JVD8-F1
#
_entry.id   AF-A0A374JVD8-F1
#
_cell.length_a   1.000
_cell.length_b   1.000
_cell.length_c   1.000
_cell.angle_alpha   90.00
_cell.angle_beta   90.00
_cell.angle_gamma   90.00
#
_symmetry.space_group_name_H-M   'P 1'
#
loop_
_entity.id
_entity.type
_entity.pdbx_description
1 polymer ?
#
loop_
_entity_poly.entity_id
_entity_poly.type
_entity_poly.pdbx_seq_one_letter_code
_entity_poly.pdbx_strand_id
1 'polypeptide(L)'
;MARTRKKGNPIVSAVVFGIFGIVLLFLGIRTFIGLHGKLLNVTTCDESEVKPGVYVEGTLTYGYGAYIEKTTTYNHVVTKTDGYYYLVDICDKNEDGSKRDTSKWIGISISKSDDAKFDAISSADDAEPVYITGVIRKNSDKVQGFLDDYITKYVDAYAQYYGYTPTSEDYATAKAEAFPYYIEMVDSSDYIFKLVLGAVFLLAAVIMILKATRSKNTISASAQPAGTGYYDGTGDFNGVYTPGSTGSPNNGSYTQQYGTTNSGSYGTAEQTQAPQTSYSDPFYSQQPAASEQDAHASNPYTTTSSTTSSSSFSLKKDE
;
A
#
# COMPACT_ATOMS: atom_id res chain seq x y z
N MET A 1 2.07 23.51 -36.97
CA MET A 1 0.79 23.12 -36.34
C MET A 1 1.03 22.91 -34.85
N ALA A 2 0.55 23.82 -34.00
CA ALA A 2 0.59 23.64 -32.56
C ALA A 2 -0.54 22.70 -32.14
N ARG A 3 -0.21 21.49 -31.64
CA ARG A 3 -1.19 20.60 -30.99
C ARG A 3 -1.65 21.27 -29.70
N THR A 4 -2.84 21.85 -29.69
CA THR A 4 -3.53 22.24 -28.47
C THR A 4 -3.79 21.00 -27.62
N ARG A 5 -3.01 20.81 -26.55
CA ARG A 5 -3.30 19.77 -25.54
C ARG A 5 -4.69 20.07 -24.96
N LYS A 6 -5.62 19.13 -25.13
CA LYS A 6 -6.97 19.20 -24.55
C LYS A 6 -6.81 19.32 -23.02
N LYS A 7 -7.12 20.49 -22.46
CA LYS A 7 -7.04 20.74 -21.01
C LYS A 7 -8.04 19.81 -20.33
N GLY A 8 -7.55 18.80 -19.61
CA GLY A 8 -8.41 17.85 -18.89
C GLY A 8 -9.36 18.60 -17.96
N ASN A 9 -10.61 18.15 -17.85
CA ASN A 9 -11.59 18.79 -17.00
C ASN A 9 -11.18 18.56 -15.52
N PRO A 10 -10.81 19.60 -14.77
CA PRO A 10 -10.30 19.46 -13.40
C PRO A 10 -11.33 18.83 -12.45
N ILE A 11 -12.63 18.91 -12.78
CA ILE A 11 -13.71 18.27 -12.04
C ILE A 11 -13.66 16.74 -12.22
N VAL A 12 -13.37 16.25 -13.42
CA VAL A 12 -13.26 14.81 -13.68
C VAL A 12 -12.07 14.23 -12.92
N SER A 13 -10.92 14.92 -12.92
CA SER A 13 -9.76 14.54 -12.11
C SER A 13 -10.09 14.56 -10.61
N ALA A 14 -10.81 15.57 -10.12
CA ALA A 14 -11.20 15.62 -8.71
C ALA A 14 -12.11 14.46 -8.29
N VAL A 15 -13.06 14.05 -9.15
CA VAL A 15 -13.93 12.90 -8.89
C VAL A 15 -13.13 11.61 -8.80
N VAL A 16 -12.18 11.38 -9.73
CA VAL A 16 -11.31 10.20 -9.71
C VAL A 16 -10.50 10.16 -8.41
N PHE A 17 -9.81 11.25 -8.07
CA PHE A 17 -9.04 11.33 -6.83
C PHE A 17 -9.92 11.14 -5.58
N GLY A 18 -11.15 11.68 -5.60
CA GLY A 18 -12.12 11.52 -4.53
C GLY A 18 -12.53 10.05 -4.32
N ILE A 19 -12.86 9.34 -5.42
CA ILE A 19 -13.23 7.92 -5.36
C ILE A 19 -12.06 7.08 -4.84
N PHE A 20 -10.86 7.28 -5.39
CA PHE A 20 -9.66 6.57 -4.91
C PHE A 20 -9.39 6.83 -3.43
N GLY A 21 -9.53 8.08 -2.98
CA GLY A 21 -9.39 8.44 -1.57
C GLY A 21 -10.39 7.73 -0.65
N ILE A 22 -11.67 7.69 -1.04
CA ILE A 22 -12.73 7.02 -0.29
C ILE A 22 -12.47 5.51 -0.20
N VAL A 23 -12.09 4.87 -1.31
CA VAL A 23 -11.81 3.43 -1.33
C VAL A 23 -10.64 3.10 -0.42
N LEU A 24 -9.53 3.85 -0.49
CA LEU A 24 -8.37 3.63 0.37
C LEU A 24 -8.70 3.84 1.85
N LEU A 25 -9.45 4.90 2.18
CA LEU A 25 -9.92 5.13 3.54
C LEU A 25 -10.82 4.00 4.03
N PHE A 26 -11.78 3.54 3.23
CA PHE A 26 -12.66 2.45 3.60
C PHE A 26 -11.87 1.16 3.89
N LEU A 27 -10.90 0.81 3.04
CA LEU A 27 -10.03 -0.34 3.25
C LEU A 27 -9.18 -0.18 4.52
N GLY A 28 -8.55 0.99 4.72
CA GLY A 28 -7.75 1.28 5.91
C GLY A 28 -8.58 1.24 7.20
N ILE A 29 -9.76 1.85 7.22
CA ILE A 29 -10.68 1.86 8.37
C ILE A 29 -11.17 0.45 8.68
N ARG A 30 -11.53 -0.35 7.65
CA ARG A 30 -11.97 -1.73 7.85
C ARG A 30 -10.87 -2.57 8.51
N THR A 31 -9.63 -2.42 8.06
CA THR A 31 -8.48 -3.14 8.65
C THR A 31 -8.19 -2.65 10.07
N PHE A 32 -8.23 -1.33 10.30
CA PHE A 32 -8.07 -0.75 11.63
C PHE A 32 -9.10 -1.28 12.63
N ILE A 33 -10.40 -1.22 12.29
CA ILE A 33 -11.47 -1.72 13.17
C ILE A 33 -11.29 -3.21 13.46
N GLY A 34 -10.88 -3.99 12.46
CA GLY A 34 -10.64 -5.42 12.61
C GLY A 34 -9.51 -5.73 13.59
N LEU A 35 -8.36 -5.06 13.43
CA LEU A 35 -7.18 -5.27 14.27
C LEU A 35 -7.34 -4.72 15.70
N HIS A 36 -8.18 -3.72 15.90
CA HIS A 36 -8.49 -3.16 17.22
C HIS A 36 -9.73 -3.77 17.89
N GLY A 37 -10.34 -4.79 17.25
CA GLY A 37 -11.45 -5.56 17.80
C GLY A 37 -10.98 -6.70 18.70
N LYS A 38 -11.88 -7.66 18.93
CA LYS A 38 -11.52 -8.94 19.55
C LYS A 38 -10.82 -9.81 18.51
N LEU A 39 -9.55 -10.10 18.71
CA LEU A 39 -8.76 -11.00 17.87
C LEU A 39 -8.93 -12.45 18.31
N LEU A 40 -8.97 -13.37 17.34
CA LEU A 40 -8.91 -14.80 17.61
C LEU A 40 -7.45 -15.20 17.84
N ASN A 41 -7.16 -15.82 18.99
CA ASN A 41 -5.83 -16.34 19.27
C ASN A 41 -5.62 -17.65 18.50
N VAL A 42 -4.78 -17.64 17.47
CA VAL A 42 -4.54 -18.83 16.64
C VAL A 42 -3.67 -19.89 17.31
N THR A 43 -3.08 -19.61 18.46
CA THR A 43 -2.36 -20.63 19.24
C THR A 43 -3.34 -21.49 20.04
N THR A 44 -4.44 -20.90 20.56
CA THR A 44 -5.40 -21.58 21.44
C THR A 44 -6.82 -21.65 20.88
N CYS A 45 -6.97 -21.51 19.56
CA CYS A 45 -8.28 -21.40 18.91
C CYS A 45 -9.12 -22.68 18.98
N ASP A 46 -10.43 -22.49 18.88
CA ASP A 46 -11.35 -23.53 18.42
C ASP A 46 -11.38 -23.52 16.88
N GLU A 47 -11.33 -24.70 16.28
CA GLU A 47 -11.30 -24.88 14.82
C GLU A 47 -12.51 -24.24 14.13
N SER A 48 -13.67 -24.24 14.79
CA SER A 48 -14.91 -23.68 14.26
C SER A 48 -14.91 -22.15 14.21
N GLU A 49 -13.97 -21.49 14.91
CA GLU A 49 -13.80 -20.04 14.88
C GLU A 49 -12.89 -19.59 13.73
N VAL A 50 -12.10 -20.50 13.15
CA VAL A 50 -11.21 -20.24 12.02
C VAL A 50 -12.02 -20.08 10.74
N LYS A 51 -12.38 -18.83 10.41
CA LYS A 51 -13.26 -18.50 9.28
C LYS A 51 -12.78 -17.25 8.51
N PRO A 52 -13.06 -17.15 7.19
CA PRO A 52 -12.69 -15.98 6.41
C PRO A 52 -13.25 -14.67 6.99
N GLY A 53 -12.40 -13.65 7.06
CA GLY A 53 -12.72 -12.33 7.59
C GLY A 53 -12.51 -12.15 9.09
N VAL A 54 -12.21 -13.23 9.83
CA VAL A 54 -11.80 -13.16 11.23
C VAL A 54 -10.37 -12.61 11.32
N TYR A 55 -10.17 -11.64 12.20
CA TYR A 55 -8.86 -11.11 12.53
C TYR A 55 -8.24 -11.94 13.64
N VAL A 56 -6.95 -12.20 13.50
CA VAL A 56 -6.20 -13.14 14.33
C VAL A 56 -4.97 -12.50 14.92
N GLU A 57 -4.57 -13.01 16.06
CA GLU A 57 -3.24 -12.85 16.63
C GLU A 57 -2.75 -14.19 17.15
N GLY A 58 -1.46 -14.32 17.38
CA GLY A 58 -0.94 -15.51 18.05
C GLY A 58 0.55 -15.65 17.89
N THR A 59 1.06 -16.69 18.52
CA THR A 59 2.47 -17.05 18.47
C THR A 59 2.60 -18.38 17.74
N LEU A 60 3.32 -18.38 16.64
CA LEU A 60 3.65 -19.57 15.86
C LEU A 60 4.99 -20.11 16.32
N THR A 61 5.04 -21.38 16.70
CA THR A 61 6.27 -22.05 17.13
C THR A 61 6.78 -23.09 16.15
N TYR A 62 5.98 -23.44 15.14
CA TYR A 62 6.33 -24.48 14.20
C TYR A 62 5.75 -24.20 12.81
N GLY A 63 6.57 -24.45 11.79
CA GLY A 63 6.23 -24.35 10.38
C GLY A 63 6.66 -25.59 9.62
N TYR A 64 6.11 -25.75 8.42
CA TYR A 64 6.41 -26.89 7.55
C TYR A 64 7.10 -26.47 6.27
N GLY A 65 7.50 -25.19 6.13
CA GLY A 65 8.12 -24.62 4.95
C GLY A 65 7.16 -23.82 4.06
N ALA A 66 7.74 -23.09 3.10
CA ALA A 66 6.99 -22.31 2.12
C ALA A 66 6.44 -23.21 1.02
N TYR A 67 5.19 -23.03 0.58
CA TYR A 67 4.59 -23.77 -0.52
C TYR A 67 4.35 -22.92 -1.78
N ILE A 68 4.37 -21.60 -1.65
CA ILE A 68 4.25 -20.65 -2.75
C ILE A 68 5.28 -19.52 -2.59
N GLU A 69 5.95 -19.17 -3.69
CA GLU A 69 6.68 -17.92 -3.86
C GLU A 69 5.79 -16.90 -4.58
N LYS A 70 5.54 -15.75 -3.94
CA LYS A 70 4.81 -14.63 -4.53
C LYS A 70 5.75 -13.81 -5.38
N THR A 71 5.47 -13.69 -6.67
CA THR A 71 6.35 -12.97 -7.60
C THR A 71 5.62 -11.91 -8.39
N THR A 72 6.18 -10.70 -8.48
CA THR A 72 5.76 -9.70 -9.47
C THR A 72 6.39 -10.03 -10.82
N THR A 73 5.54 -10.19 -11.83
CA THR A 73 5.95 -10.35 -13.22
C THR A 73 5.77 -9.06 -14.00
N TYR A 74 6.76 -8.72 -14.83
CA TYR A 74 6.64 -7.69 -15.85
C TYR A 74 6.89 -8.35 -17.20
N ASN A 75 5.94 -8.22 -18.13
CA ASN A 75 6.02 -8.83 -19.45
C ASN A 75 6.35 -10.34 -19.41
N HIS A 76 5.66 -11.09 -18.53
CA HIS A 76 5.84 -12.53 -18.29
C HIS A 76 7.22 -12.95 -17.74
N VAL A 77 8.05 -12.01 -17.32
CA VAL A 77 9.32 -12.30 -16.65
C VAL A 77 9.18 -11.95 -15.17
N VAL A 78 9.56 -12.87 -14.29
CA VAL A 78 9.62 -12.60 -12.85
C VAL A 78 10.66 -11.51 -12.59
N THR A 79 10.22 -10.41 -12.01
CA THR A 79 11.05 -9.23 -11.72
C THR A 79 11.40 -9.09 -10.26
N LYS A 80 10.56 -9.63 -9.37
CA LYS A 80 10.75 -9.51 -7.93
C LYS A 80 9.95 -10.60 -7.19
N THR A 81 10.51 -11.08 -6.09
CA THR A 81 9.79 -11.86 -5.08
C THR A 81 9.23 -10.91 -4.02
N ASP A 82 7.92 -10.94 -3.83
CA ASP A 82 7.21 -10.07 -2.89
C ASP A 82 6.94 -10.73 -1.54
N GLY A 83 7.00 -12.05 -1.49
CA GLY A 83 6.92 -12.83 -0.26
C GLY A 83 6.56 -14.27 -0.53
N TYR A 84 6.00 -14.94 0.47
CA TYR A 84 5.78 -16.38 0.42
C TYR A 84 4.44 -16.76 1.06
N TYR A 85 3.98 -17.96 0.77
CA TYR A 85 3.01 -18.65 1.62
C TYR A 85 3.72 -19.78 2.34
N TYR A 86 3.68 -19.78 3.66
CA TYR A 86 4.17 -20.85 4.53
C TYR A 86 3.03 -21.72 5.04
N LEU A 87 3.27 -23.01 5.25
CA LEU A 87 2.37 -23.87 5.99
C LEU A 87 2.79 -23.86 7.47
N VAL A 88 1.86 -23.60 8.39
CA VAL A 88 2.14 -23.46 9.83
C VAL A 88 1.11 -24.20 10.67
N ASP A 89 1.50 -24.56 11.89
CA ASP A 89 0.60 -25.10 12.91
C ASP A 89 -0.21 -23.98 13.58
N ILE A 90 -1.50 -24.24 13.79
CA ILE A 90 -2.42 -23.43 14.59
C ILE A 90 -3.32 -24.32 15.45
N CYS A 91 -3.98 -23.68 16.42
CA CYS A 91 -4.81 -24.31 17.44
C CYS A 91 -4.08 -25.45 18.16
N ASP A 92 -2.76 -25.30 18.37
CA ASP A 92 -1.83 -26.32 18.87
C ASP A 92 -1.77 -26.37 20.41
N LYS A 93 -2.43 -25.44 21.09
CA LYS A 93 -2.49 -25.38 22.56
C LYS A 93 -3.91 -25.29 23.08
N ASN A 94 -4.11 -25.78 24.30
CA ASN A 94 -5.31 -25.54 25.07
C ASN A 94 -5.30 -24.12 25.67
N GLU A 95 -6.43 -23.66 26.20
CA GLU A 95 -6.52 -22.34 26.84
C GLU A 95 -5.55 -22.15 28.01
N ASP A 96 -5.16 -23.23 28.69
CA ASP A 96 -4.18 -23.23 29.77
C ASP A 96 -2.71 -23.22 29.27
N GLY A 97 -2.50 -23.24 27.96
CA GLY A 97 -1.19 -23.24 27.30
C GLY A 97 -0.53 -24.62 27.18
N SER A 98 -1.18 -25.69 27.65
CA SER A 98 -0.73 -27.06 27.41
C SER A 98 -0.83 -27.44 25.94
N LYS A 99 0.03 -28.35 25.47
CA LYS A 99 -0.01 -28.83 24.07
C LYS A 99 -1.31 -29.61 23.83
N ARG A 100 -1.92 -29.42 22.67
CA ARG A 100 -2.96 -30.31 22.16
C ARG A 100 -2.35 -31.53 21.48
N ASP A 101 -3.12 -32.61 21.47
CA ASP A 101 -2.73 -33.87 20.83
C ASP A 101 -2.71 -33.76 19.30
N THR A 102 -3.49 -32.83 18.74
CA THR A 102 -3.58 -32.58 17.29
C THR A 102 -3.55 -31.08 17.01
N SER A 103 -2.54 -30.61 16.29
CA SER A 103 -2.53 -29.28 15.67
C SER A 103 -3.29 -29.31 14.34
N LYS A 104 -3.80 -28.16 13.92
CA LYS A 104 -4.33 -27.96 12.58
C LYS A 104 -3.35 -27.15 11.74
N TRP A 105 -3.40 -27.32 10.43
CA TRP A 105 -2.53 -26.60 9.53
C TRP A 105 -3.26 -25.47 8.82
N ILE A 106 -2.57 -24.36 8.59
CA ILE A 106 -3.09 -23.27 7.77
C ILE A 106 -1.97 -22.64 6.96
N GLY A 107 -2.31 -22.14 5.77
CA GLY A 107 -1.39 -21.27 5.03
C GLY A 107 -1.21 -19.93 5.73
N ILE A 108 -0.04 -19.31 5.63
CA ILE A 108 0.20 -17.92 6.04
C ILE A 108 0.96 -17.18 4.94
N SER A 109 0.37 -16.09 4.45
CA SER A 109 0.95 -15.22 3.44
C SER A 109 1.79 -14.14 4.13
N ILE A 110 3.08 -14.16 3.88
CA ILE A 110 4.06 -13.30 4.55
C ILE A 110 4.76 -12.38 3.55
N SER A 111 5.33 -11.28 4.05
CA SER A 111 6.21 -10.43 3.25
C SER A 111 7.57 -11.11 3.03
N LYS A 112 8.31 -10.74 1.98
CA LYS A 112 9.69 -11.22 1.80
C LYS A 112 10.61 -10.87 2.97
N SER A 113 10.34 -9.77 3.69
CA SER A 113 11.14 -9.37 4.84
C SER A 113 10.99 -10.30 6.05
N ASP A 114 9.91 -11.07 6.12
CA ASP A 114 9.68 -12.02 7.22
C ASP A 114 10.17 -13.44 6.90
N ASP A 115 10.61 -13.70 5.67
CA ASP A 115 11.03 -15.01 5.15
C ASP A 115 11.95 -15.76 6.13
N ALA A 116 13.04 -15.12 6.57
CA ALA A 116 14.01 -15.74 7.47
C ALA A 116 13.41 -16.20 8.81
N LYS A 117 12.39 -15.51 9.33
CA LYS A 117 11.73 -15.90 10.59
C LYS A 117 10.89 -17.17 10.40
N PHE A 118 10.17 -17.25 9.28
CA PHE A 118 9.31 -18.36 8.95
C PHE A 118 10.09 -19.60 8.48
N ASP A 119 11.21 -19.37 7.79
CA ASP A 119 12.17 -20.41 7.45
C ASP A 119 12.80 -21.02 8.71
N ALA A 120 13.17 -20.19 9.68
CA ALA A 120 13.73 -20.65 10.95
C ALA A 120 12.76 -21.58 11.71
N ILE A 121 11.50 -21.18 11.94
CA ILE A 121 10.52 -22.05 12.63
C ILE A 121 10.12 -23.30 11.83
N SER A 122 10.54 -23.40 10.56
CA SER A 122 10.29 -24.58 9.71
C SER A 122 11.46 -25.55 9.65
N SER A 123 12.66 -25.15 10.10
CA SER A 123 13.90 -25.91 9.85
C SER A 123 14.82 -26.02 11.06
N ALA A 124 14.71 -25.14 12.05
CA ALA A 124 15.56 -25.13 13.24
C ALA A 124 14.81 -25.67 14.47
N ASP A 125 15.50 -26.50 15.26
CA ASP A 125 14.94 -27.13 16.46
C ASP A 125 14.67 -26.13 17.60
N ASP A 126 15.36 -24.99 17.61
CA ASP A 126 15.34 -23.96 18.66
C ASP A 126 14.96 -22.56 18.14
N ALA A 127 14.20 -22.50 17.05
CA ALA A 127 13.76 -21.24 16.45
C ALA A 127 12.96 -20.36 17.43
N GLU A 128 13.19 -19.04 17.37
CA GLU A 128 12.39 -18.09 18.12
C GLU A 128 10.93 -18.09 17.63
N PRO A 129 9.93 -18.11 18.53
CA PRO A 129 8.54 -18.06 18.13
C PRO A 129 8.20 -16.77 17.38
N VAL A 130 7.35 -16.88 16.37
CA VAL A 130 6.93 -15.75 15.54
C VAL A 130 5.56 -15.26 16.01
N TYR A 131 5.51 -14.04 16.53
CA TYR A 131 4.24 -13.38 16.82
C TYR A 131 3.65 -12.81 15.52
N ILE A 132 2.35 -13.07 15.31
CA ILE A 132 1.63 -12.63 14.13
C ILE A 132 0.38 -11.85 14.50
N THR A 133 -0.01 -10.96 13.59
CA THR A 133 -1.37 -10.46 13.46
C THR A 133 -1.78 -10.56 12.00
N GLY A 134 -3.06 -10.82 11.75
CA GLY A 134 -3.52 -11.03 10.39
C GLY A 134 -5.02 -11.13 10.25
N VAL A 135 -5.45 -11.47 9.04
CA VAL A 135 -6.85 -11.74 8.71
C VAL A 135 -6.95 -13.05 7.93
N ILE A 136 -7.90 -13.90 8.31
CA ILE A 136 -8.15 -15.16 7.60
C ILE A 136 -8.81 -14.84 6.26
N ARG A 137 -8.28 -15.42 5.20
CA ARG A 137 -8.76 -15.30 3.82
C ARG A 137 -9.08 -16.67 3.27
N LYS A 138 -10.06 -16.72 2.37
CA LYS A 138 -10.36 -17.95 1.65
C LYS A 138 -9.25 -18.22 0.63
N ASN A 139 -8.80 -19.48 0.54
CA ASN A 139 -7.95 -19.89 -0.57
C ASN A 139 -8.71 -19.71 -1.89
N SER A 140 -8.02 -19.22 -2.92
CA SER A 140 -8.48 -19.39 -4.29
C SER A 140 -8.27 -20.85 -4.70
N ASP A 141 -8.96 -21.30 -5.76
CA ASP A 141 -8.78 -22.67 -6.26
C ASP A 141 -7.31 -22.97 -6.62
N LYS A 142 -6.59 -21.96 -7.13
CA LYS A 142 -5.15 -22.04 -7.44
C LYS A 142 -4.31 -22.22 -6.17
N VAL A 143 -4.52 -21.38 -5.16
CA VAL A 143 -3.79 -21.46 -3.88
C VAL A 143 -4.09 -22.78 -3.17
N GLN A 144 -5.36 -23.23 -3.19
CA GLN A 144 -5.74 -24.53 -2.62
C GLN A 144 -5.04 -25.67 -3.36
N GLY A 145 -5.03 -25.65 -4.69
CA GLY A 145 -4.32 -26.68 -5.47
C GLY A 145 -2.81 -26.72 -5.20
N PHE A 146 -2.19 -25.57 -4.90
CA PHE A 146 -0.79 -25.52 -4.47
C PHE A 146 -0.58 -26.09 -3.07
N LEU A 147 -1.47 -25.78 -2.13
CA LEU A 147 -1.45 -26.35 -0.77
C LEU A 147 -1.67 -27.87 -0.80
N ASP A 148 -2.63 -28.36 -1.58
CA ASP A 148 -2.93 -29.79 -1.66
C ASP A 148 -1.76 -30.59 -2.27
N ASP A 149 -1.09 -30.05 -3.28
CA ASP A 149 0.12 -30.64 -3.88
C ASP A 149 1.28 -30.65 -2.87
N TYR A 150 1.41 -29.59 -2.07
CA TYR A 150 2.41 -29.50 -1.02
C TYR A 150 2.20 -30.58 0.05
N ILE A 151 0.97 -30.69 0.57
CA ILE A 151 0.62 -31.68 1.59
C ILE A 151 0.84 -33.10 1.06
N THR A 152 0.48 -33.38 -0.20
CA THR A 152 0.76 -34.67 -0.82
C THR A 152 2.26 -35.00 -0.80
N LYS A 153 3.11 -34.07 -1.24
CA LYS A 153 4.58 -34.25 -1.20
C LYS A 153 5.12 -34.40 0.22
N TYR A 154 4.54 -33.70 1.19
CA TYR A 154 4.91 -33.82 2.59
C TYR A 154 4.59 -35.21 3.13
N VAL A 155 3.39 -35.74 2.84
CA VAL A 155 3.00 -37.12 3.19
C VAL A 155 3.92 -38.14 2.53
N ASP A 156 4.27 -37.97 1.25
CA ASP A 156 5.23 -38.84 0.56
C ASP A 156 6.60 -38.86 1.25
N ALA A 157 7.13 -37.68 1.58
CA ALA A 157 8.42 -37.54 2.25
C ALA A 157 8.39 -38.16 3.67
N TYR A 158 7.31 -37.92 4.41
CA TYR A 158 7.10 -38.51 5.73
C TYR A 158 7.05 -40.03 5.65
N ALA A 159 6.28 -40.59 4.72
CA ALA A 159 6.17 -42.04 4.56
C ALA A 159 7.47 -42.69 4.12
N GLN A 160 8.22 -42.03 3.24
CA GLN A 160 9.57 -42.46 2.86
C GLN A 160 10.52 -42.49 4.07
N TYR A 161 10.46 -41.47 4.94
CA TYR A 161 11.29 -41.40 6.14
C TYR A 161 10.96 -42.51 7.15
N TYR A 162 9.68 -42.83 7.34
CA TYR A 162 9.23 -43.87 8.26
C TYR A 162 9.12 -45.27 7.63
N GLY A 163 9.40 -45.40 6.33
CA GLY A 163 9.48 -46.69 5.64
C GLY A 163 8.12 -47.37 5.38
N TYR A 164 7.06 -46.59 5.16
CA TYR A 164 5.74 -47.13 4.78
C TYR A 164 5.26 -46.57 3.43
N THR A 165 4.26 -47.22 2.84
CA THR A 165 3.61 -46.73 1.61
C THR A 165 2.34 -45.96 1.99
N PRO A 166 2.23 -44.67 1.66
CA PRO A 166 1.04 -43.89 1.98
C PRO A 166 -0.20 -44.43 1.25
N THR A 167 -1.31 -44.48 1.97
CA THR A 167 -2.63 -44.86 1.48
C THR A 167 -3.43 -43.64 1.03
N SER A 168 -4.54 -43.84 0.31
CA SER A 168 -5.47 -42.75 -0.02
C SER A 168 -6.03 -42.05 1.21
N GLU A 169 -6.17 -42.77 2.32
CA GLU A 169 -6.68 -42.24 3.59
C GLU A 169 -5.67 -41.33 4.28
N ASP A 170 -4.37 -41.63 4.19
CA ASP A 170 -3.31 -40.78 4.74
C ASP A 170 -3.33 -39.38 4.10
N TYR A 171 -3.44 -39.31 2.77
CA TYR A 171 -3.53 -38.03 2.07
C TYR A 171 -4.84 -37.29 2.38
N ALA A 172 -5.96 -38.00 2.46
CA ALA A 172 -7.25 -37.39 2.76
C ALA A 172 -7.26 -36.81 4.19
N THR A 173 -6.70 -37.53 5.14
CA THR A 173 -6.55 -37.09 6.53
C THR A 173 -5.65 -35.87 6.62
N ALA A 174 -4.44 -35.91 6.06
CA ALA A 174 -3.53 -34.76 6.09
C ALA A 174 -4.12 -33.50 5.42
N LYS A 175 -4.90 -33.65 4.34
CA LYS A 175 -5.59 -32.53 3.71
C LYS A 175 -6.78 -32.02 4.53
N ALA A 176 -7.47 -32.88 5.27
CA ALA A 176 -8.56 -32.50 6.17
C ALA A 176 -8.06 -31.77 7.44
N GLU A 177 -6.83 -32.04 7.86
CA GLU A 177 -6.16 -31.31 8.95
C GLU A 177 -5.75 -29.88 8.54
N ALA A 178 -5.67 -29.59 7.24
CA ALA A 178 -5.36 -28.27 6.73
C ALA A 178 -6.62 -27.46 6.42
N PHE A 179 -6.72 -26.26 6.99
CA PHE A 179 -7.80 -25.34 6.66
C PHE A 179 -7.73 -24.90 5.20
N PRO A 180 -8.88 -24.78 4.51
CA PRO A 180 -8.95 -24.27 3.13
C PRO A 180 -8.84 -22.74 3.05
N TYR A 181 -8.05 -22.17 3.96
CA TYR A 181 -7.88 -20.75 4.22
C TYR A 181 -6.39 -20.44 4.36
N TYR A 182 -6.07 -19.15 4.33
CA TYR A 182 -4.76 -18.66 4.73
C TYR A 182 -4.87 -17.42 5.61
N ILE A 183 -3.89 -17.22 6.47
CA ILE A 183 -3.73 -15.97 7.22
C ILE A 183 -2.97 -14.99 6.34
N GLU A 184 -3.58 -13.87 5.98
CA GLU A 184 -2.88 -12.74 5.39
C GLU A 184 -2.28 -11.92 6.53
N MET A 185 -0.94 -11.91 6.66
CA MET A 185 -0.29 -11.07 7.66
C MET A 185 -0.56 -9.60 7.38
N VAL A 186 -0.93 -8.86 8.42
CA VAL A 186 -1.19 -7.44 8.31
C VAL A 186 -0.14 -6.69 9.11
N ASP A 187 0.70 -5.91 8.41
CA ASP A 187 1.56 -4.94 9.06
C ASP A 187 0.72 -3.71 9.46
N SER A 188 0.94 -3.23 10.69
CA SER A 188 0.31 -2.00 11.17
C SER A 188 0.63 -0.80 10.28
N SER A 189 1.80 -0.81 9.61
CA SER A 189 2.19 0.25 8.68
C SER A 189 1.26 0.34 7.46
N ASP A 190 0.70 -0.78 6.99
CA ASP A 190 -0.04 -0.86 5.73
C ASP A 190 -1.43 -0.19 5.82
N TYR A 191 -2.19 -0.47 6.88
CA TYR A 191 -3.49 0.18 7.04
C TYR A 191 -3.33 1.68 7.36
N ILE A 192 -2.30 2.08 8.12
CA ILE A 192 -1.99 3.48 8.40
C ILE A 192 -1.65 4.19 7.10
N PHE A 193 -0.81 3.58 6.25
CA PHE A 193 -0.48 4.12 4.94
C PHE A 193 -1.74 4.32 4.08
N LYS A 194 -2.65 3.34 4.03
CA LYS A 194 -3.93 3.45 3.31
C LYS A 194 -4.80 4.59 3.85
N LEU A 195 -4.86 4.77 5.17
CA LEU A 195 -5.59 5.87 5.80
C LEU A 195 -5.01 7.24 5.42
N VAL A 196 -3.70 7.41 5.60
CA VAL A 196 -3.01 8.68 5.31
C VAL A 196 -3.10 9.00 3.83
N LEU A 197 -2.80 8.04 2.96
CA LEU A 197 -2.84 8.22 1.51
C LEU A 197 -4.26 8.55 1.05
N GLY A 198 -5.27 7.84 1.57
CA GLY A 198 -6.67 8.11 1.28
C GLY A 198 -7.11 9.53 1.68
N ALA A 199 -6.67 10.00 2.84
CA ALA A 199 -6.92 11.38 3.29
C ALA A 199 -6.25 12.42 2.38
N VAL A 200 -5.02 12.17 1.92
CA VAL A 200 -4.30 13.04 0.97
C VAL A 200 -5.04 13.13 -0.37
N PHE A 201 -5.54 12.00 -0.89
CA PHE A 201 -6.32 11.97 -2.13
C PHE A 201 -7.63 12.76 -2.01
N LEU A 202 -8.33 12.63 -0.88
CA LEU A 202 -9.53 13.44 -0.60
C LEU A 202 -9.21 14.93 -0.52
N LEU A 203 -8.14 15.31 0.18
CA LEU A 203 -7.74 16.71 0.30
C LEU A 203 -7.39 17.31 -1.08
N ALA A 204 -6.68 16.57 -1.92
CA ALA A 204 -6.37 16.97 -3.29
C ALA A 204 -7.65 17.15 -4.13
N ALA A 205 -8.62 16.24 -4.02
CA ALA A 205 -9.92 16.35 -4.70
C ALA A 205 -10.66 17.63 -4.28
N VAL A 206 -10.72 17.93 -2.97
CA VAL A 206 -11.35 19.16 -2.44
C VAL A 206 -10.66 20.41 -2.98
N ILE A 207 -9.33 20.46 -2.97
CA ILE A 207 -8.57 21.61 -3.49
C ILE A 207 -8.84 21.81 -5.00
N MET A 208 -8.90 20.74 -5.78
CA MET A 208 -9.21 20.82 -7.21
C MET A 208 -10.62 21.36 -7.47
N ILE A 209 -11.62 20.93 -6.68
CA ILE A 209 -12.99 21.46 -6.75
C ILE A 209 -13.01 22.95 -6.39
N LEU A 210 -12.39 23.35 -5.28
CA LEU A 210 -12.33 24.75 -4.85
C LEU A 210 -11.67 25.66 -5.91
N LYS A 211 -10.57 25.21 -6.53
CA LYS A 211 -9.90 25.94 -7.62
C LYS A 211 -10.81 26.05 -8.86
N ALA A 212 -11.50 24.98 -9.24
CA ALA A 212 -12.42 24.99 -10.37
C ALA A 212 -13.61 25.95 -10.12
N THR A 213 -14.16 25.98 -8.91
CA THR A 213 -15.27 26.90 -8.55
C THR A 213 -14.81 28.36 -8.53
N ARG A 214 -13.62 28.67 -7.98
CA ARG A 214 -13.07 30.04 -8.03
C ARG A 214 -12.81 30.51 -9.46
N SER A 215 -12.35 29.63 -10.35
CA SER A 215 -12.12 29.97 -11.77
C SER A 215 -13.40 30.25 -12.56
N LYS A 216 -14.55 29.79 -12.08
CA LYS A 216 -15.87 30.07 -12.69
C LYS A 216 -16.52 31.35 -12.13
N ASN A 217 -16.05 31.86 -10.99
CA ASN A 217 -16.60 33.04 -10.32
C ASN A 217 -15.85 34.35 -10.62
N THR A 218 -14.84 34.33 -11.49
CA THR A 218 -14.30 35.57 -12.07
C THR A 218 -15.28 36.10 -13.11
N ILE A 219 -16.16 37.02 -12.69
CA ILE A 219 -16.93 37.87 -13.58
C ILE A 219 -15.94 38.54 -14.53
N SER A 220 -16.06 38.29 -15.83
CA SER A 220 -15.39 39.08 -16.85
C SER A 220 -15.77 40.53 -16.63
N ALA A 221 -14.83 41.36 -16.17
CA ALA A 221 -14.96 42.80 -16.32
C ALA A 221 -15.18 43.03 -17.82
N SER A 222 -16.33 43.61 -18.18
CA SER A 222 -16.65 43.94 -19.56
C SER A 222 -15.50 44.76 -20.13
N ALA A 223 -14.94 44.30 -21.26
CA ALA A 223 -13.98 45.08 -22.01
C ALA A 223 -14.56 46.48 -22.24
N GLN A 224 -13.89 47.48 -21.70
CA GLN A 224 -14.21 48.88 -21.97
C GLN A 224 -14.08 49.06 -23.49
N PRO A 225 -15.14 49.45 -24.22
CA PRO A 225 -15.10 49.50 -25.67
C PRO A 225 -14.03 50.49 -26.12
N ALA A 226 -13.18 50.02 -27.04
CA ALA A 226 -12.14 50.81 -27.68
C ALA A 226 -12.78 52.04 -28.35
N GLY A 227 -12.31 53.22 -27.95
CA GLY A 227 -12.77 54.49 -28.51
C GLY A 227 -12.52 54.55 -30.01
N THR A 228 -13.59 54.77 -30.77
CA THR A 228 -13.50 55.26 -32.15
C THR A 228 -13.79 56.76 -32.11
N GLY A 229 -12.75 57.57 -31.99
CA GLY A 229 -12.83 59.03 -32.10
C GLY A 229 -12.10 59.49 -33.34
N TYR A 230 -12.85 59.76 -34.42
CA TYR A 230 -12.39 60.57 -35.54
C TYR A 230 -12.22 62.02 -35.05
N TYR A 231 -11.12 62.66 -35.47
CA TYR A 231 -10.85 64.10 -35.28
C TYR A 231 -11.84 64.95 -36.10
N ASP A 232 -12.36 66.03 -35.51
CA ASP A 232 -12.28 67.42 -36.01
C ASP A 232 -12.94 68.39 -35.01
N GLY A 233 -12.40 69.60 -34.88
CA GLY A 233 -13.10 70.73 -34.25
C GLY A 233 -12.40 71.38 -33.06
N THR A 234 -11.52 72.32 -33.38
CA THR A 234 -11.09 73.48 -32.57
C THR A 234 -12.11 73.98 -31.51
N GLY A 235 -11.64 74.26 -30.29
CA GLY A 235 -12.41 75.04 -29.32
C GLY A 235 -11.79 75.07 -27.92
N ASP A 236 -11.42 76.27 -27.50
CA ASP A 236 -10.71 76.66 -26.29
C ASP A 236 -11.16 76.03 -24.95
N PHE A 237 -10.16 75.76 -24.11
CA PHE A 237 -10.29 75.35 -22.72
C PHE A 237 -10.28 76.59 -21.82
N ASN A 238 -11.45 77.11 -21.41
CA ASN A 238 -11.60 77.90 -20.18
C ASN A 238 -13.06 78.21 -19.80
N GLY A 239 -13.40 78.11 -18.50
CA GLY A 239 -14.65 78.60 -17.90
C GLY A 239 -15.34 77.55 -17.02
N VAL A 240 -15.03 77.42 -15.73
CA VAL A 240 -15.56 78.20 -14.59
C VAL A 240 -17.08 78.00 -14.36
N TYR A 241 -17.38 77.33 -13.23
CA TYR A 241 -18.52 77.50 -12.31
C TYR A 241 -19.81 78.18 -12.80
N THR A 242 -20.97 77.52 -12.64
CA THR A 242 -21.86 77.78 -11.47
C THR A 242 -23.05 76.77 -11.39
N PRO A 243 -23.59 76.54 -10.17
CA PRO A 243 -24.60 75.53 -9.83
C PRO A 243 -26.02 76.10 -9.70
N GLY A 244 -27.06 75.26 -9.72
CA GLY A 244 -28.44 75.73 -9.50
C GLY A 244 -29.43 74.60 -9.23
N SER A 245 -29.87 74.53 -7.98
CA SER A 245 -30.72 73.54 -7.33
C SER A 245 -32.23 73.68 -7.63
N THR A 246 -32.99 72.62 -7.34
CA THR A 246 -34.33 72.50 -6.67
C THR A 246 -35.14 71.35 -7.31
N GLY A 247 -35.76 70.39 -6.63
CA GLY A 247 -36.05 70.21 -5.21
C GLY A 247 -36.39 68.75 -4.85
N SER A 248 -36.29 68.50 -3.55
CA SER A 248 -36.47 67.26 -2.74
C SER A 248 -37.93 66.74 -2.67
N PRO A 249 -38.30 65.75 -1.82
CA PRO A 249 -37.52 64.76 -1.05
C PRO A 249 -38.11 63.31 -1.06
N ASN A 250 -37.35 62.29 -0.66
CA ASN A 250 -37.70 61.50 0.54
C ASN A 250 -36.68 60.43 0.98
N ASN A 251 -36.48 60.47 2.30
CA ASN A 251 -36.10 59.44 3.27
C ASN A 251 -34.61 59.17 3.59
N GLY A 252 -34.27 59.45 4.86
CA GLY A 252 -32.95 59.35 5.51
C GLY A 252 -32.53 57.91 5.84
N SER A 253 -31.32 57.65 6.35
CA SER A 253 -30.77 58.19 7.59
C SER A 253 -29.23 58.06 7.62
N TYR A 254 -28.56 59.05 8.22
CA TYR A 254 -27.12 59.09 8.51
C TYR A 254 -26.80 58.49 9.89
N THR A 255 -25.57 58.01 10.09
CA THR A 255 -24.64 58.60 11.10
C THR A 255 -23.20 58.04 10.99
N GLN A 256 -22.25 58.98 10.78
CA GLN A 256 -20.91 59.22 11.41
C GLN A 256 -19.82 58.11 11.33
N GLN A 257 -18.62 58.25 10.72
CA GLN A 257 -17.50 59.24 10.83
C GLN A 257 -17.00 59.38 12.29
N TYR A 258 -15.72 59.29 12.69
CA TYR A 258 -14.42 59.75 12.18
C TYR A 258 -13.30 59.11 13.05
N GLY A 259 -12.03 59.09 12.61
CA GLY A 259 -10.92 59.22 13.59
C GLY A 259 -9.55 58.61 13.30
N THR A 260 -8.76 59.32 12.49
CA THR A 260 -7.37 59.75 12.77
C THR A 260 -6.18 58.75 12.84
N THR A 261 -5.23 59.04 11.94
CA THR A 261 -3.84 58.61 11.80
C THR A 261 -2.96 58.84 13.04
N ASN A 262 -2.03 57.93 13.34
CA ASN A 262 -0.68 58.35 13.77
C ASN A 262 0.41 57.33 13.40
N SER A 263 1.56 57.92 13.04
CA SER A 263 2.94 57.42 12.88
C SER A 263 3.27 56.05 13.48
N GLY A 264 4.16 55.22 12.93
CA GLY A 264 5.23 55.37 11.94
C GLY A 264 6.34 54.42 12.37
N SER A 265 6.96 53.66 11.47
CA SER A 265 8.35 53.21 11.63
C SER A 265 8.87 52.53 10.36
N TYR A 266 10.11 52.87 10.06
CA TYR A 266 10.94 52.47 8.94
C TYR A 266 11.27 50.96 8.93
N GLY A 267 11.48 50.41 7.74
CA GLY A 267 12.01 49.05 7.56
C GLY A 267 12.05 48.57 6.11
N THR A 268 12.90 49.23 5.32
CA THR A 268 13.75 48.71 4.22
C THR A 268 13.17 47.71 3.20
N ALA A 269 13.16 48.16 1.94
CA ALA A 269 13.05 47.33 0.75
C ALA A 269 14.31 46.47 0.54
N GLU A 270 14.15 45.26 -0.03
CA GLU A 270 14.90 44.84 -1.20
C GLU A 270 14.36 43.52 -1.78
N GLN A 271 14.09 43.54 -3.08
CA GLN A 271 14.04 42.36 -3.94
C GLN A 271 15.43 41.69 -3.98
N THR A 272 15.50 40.37 -4.23
CA THR A 272 16.24 39.78 -5.38
C THR A 272 16.37 38.24 -5.29
N GLN A 273 16.10 37.61 -6.45
CA GLN A 273 16.55 36.34 -7.05
C GLN A 273 16.66 35.01 -6.29
N ALA A 274 16.20 33.98 -7.01
CA ALA A 274 16.45 32.56 -6.82
C ALA A 274 17.92 32.15 -7.11
N PRO A 275 18.42 31.07 -6.49
CA PRO A 275 19.49 30.25 -7.04
C PRO A 275 18.97 28.95 -7.68
N GLN A 276 19.57 28.59 -8.81
CA GLN A 276 19.45 27.30 -9.49
C GLN A 276 20.55 26.31 -9.03
N THR A 277 20.24 25.01 -9.19
CA THR A 277 21.10 23.80 -9.15
C THR A 277 21.55 23.35 -7.74
N SER A 278 21.60 22.06 -7.39
CA SER A 278 21.95 20.86 -8.18
C SER A 278 21.21 19.61 -7.68
N TYR A 279 20.75 18.77 -8.62
CA TYR A 279 20.15 17.44 -8.38
C TYR A 279 21.25 16.40 -8.50
N SER A 280 21.53 15.65 -7.43
CA SER A 280 22.45 14.50 -7.43
C SER A 280 21.66 13.21 -7.32
N ASP A 281 21.55 12.49 -8.43
CA ASP A 281 21.00 11.15 -8.58
C ASP A 281 22.07 10.10 -8.17
N PRO A 282 21.81 9.16 -7.23
CA PRO A 282 22.83 8.23 -6.77
C PRO A 282 22.90 6.90 -7.55
N PHE A 283 22.20 6.72 -8.68
CA PHE A 283 22.24 5.45 -9.43
C PHE A 283 22.81 5.59 -10.84
N TYR A 284 24.11 5.89 -10.95
CA TYR A 284 24.89 5.59 -12.17
C TYR A 284 26.37 5.32 -11.86
N SER A 285 26.67 4.07 -11.54
CA SER A 285 27.92 3.32 -11.79
C SER A 285 27.71 1.98 -11.10
N GLN A 286 27.55 0.87 -11.81
CA GLN A 286 28.65 0.03 -12.29
C GLN A 286 28.09 -0.86 -13.43
N GLN A 287 28.79 -0.90 -14.55
CA GLN A 287 28.65 -1.95 -15.57
C GLN A 287 29.65 -3.08 -15.25
N PRO A 288 29.35 -4.36 -15.50
CA PRO A 288 30.16 -5.48 -15.03
C PRO A 288 31.40 -5.71 -15.91
N ALA A 289 32.51 -6.07 -15.29
CA ALA A 289 33.66 -6.65 -15.98
C ALA A 289 33.56 -8.18 -15.97
N ALA A 290 33.51 -8.77 -17.16
CA ALA A 290 33.68 -10.19 -17.40
C ALA A 290 35.15 -10.51 -17.66
N SER A 291 35.66 -11.61 -17.11
CA SER A 291 36.48 -12.63 -17.82
C SER A 291 37.11 -13.65 -16.86
N GLU A 292 36.72 -14.91 -17.05
CA GLU A 292 37.50 -16.18 -17.08
C GLU A 292 38.70 -16.41 -16.13
N GLN A 293 38.67 -17.54 -15.39
CA GLN A 293 39.73 -18.55 -15.51
C GLN A 293 39.32 -19.94 -14.96
N ASP A 294 39.30 -20.92 -15.87
CA ASP A 294 39.36 -22.36 -15.59
C ASP A 294 40.72 -22.75 -14.98
N ALA A 295 40.69 -23.65 -13.99
CA ALA A 295 41.84 -24.51 -13.69
C ALA A 295 41.37 -25.84 -13.06
N HIS A 296 41.35 -26.88 -13.88
CA HIS A 296 41.39 -28.28 -13.49
C HIS A 296 42.67 -28.59 -12.70
N ALA A 297 42.55 -29.27 -11.56
CA ALA A 297 43.57 -30.18 -11.04
C ALA A 297 42.91 -31.30 -10.22
N SER A 298 43.36 -32.53 -10.46
CA SER A 298 42.74 -33.78 -9.98
C SER A 298 43.56 -34.45 -8.86
N ASN A 299 42.83 -35.05 -7.91
CA ASN A 299 43.11 -36.26 -7.08
C ASN A 299 44.05 -36.21 -5.84
N PRO A 300 43.95 -37.18 -4.88
CA PRO A 300 42.79 -37.98 -4.42
C PRO A 300 42.72 -38.25 -2.87
N TYR A 301 41.62 -38.89 -2.43
CA TYR A 301 41.33 -39.57 -1.14
C TYR A 301 41.11 -38.74 0.14
N THR A 302 39.85 -38.61 0.58
CA THR A 302 39.37 -39.29 1.81
C THR A 302 37.83 -39.39 1.80
N THR A 303 37.34 -40.59 2.11
CA THR A 303 35.94 -40.99 2.20
C THR A 303 35.34 -40.57 3.54
N THR A 304 34.23 -39.84 3.56
CA THR A 304 33.22 -39.98 4.63
C THR A 304 31.85 -39.69 4.04
N SER A 305 30.98 -40.69 4.15
CA SER A 305 29.62 -40.71 3.63
C SER A 305 28.74 -39.70 4.38
N SER A 306 28.22 -38.71 3.66
CA SER A 306 26.99 -38.00 4.03
C SER A 306 26.07 -38.06 2.82
N THR A 307 25.23 -39.10 2.75
CA THR A 307 24.03 -39.04 1.92
C THR A 307 23.07 -38.07 2.58
N THR A 308 23.26 -36.79 2.29
CA THR A 308 22.20 -35.79 2.41
C THR A 308 21.14 -36.19 1.39
N SER A 309 20.03 -36.78 1.84
CA SER A 309 18.84 -36.90 1.00
C SER A 309 18.30 -35.51 0.78
N SER A 310 18.80 -34.83 -0.25
CA SER A 310 18.22 -33.60 -0.76
C SER A 310 16.89 -33.96 -1.43
N SER A 311 15.81 -34.06 -0.65
CA SER A 311 14.48 -33.84 -1.19
C SER A 311 14.46 -32.39 -1.69
N SER A 312 14.59 -32.22 -3.00
CA SER A 312 14.63 -30.92 -3.64
C SER A 312 13.25 -30.27 -3.55
N PHE A 313 13.02 -29.58 -2.45
CA PHE A 313 11.83 -28.80 -2.20
C PHE A 313 11.78 -27.64 -3.20
N SER A 314 10.74 -27.58 -4.05
CA SER A 314 10.59 -26.55 -5.09
C SER A 314 9.29 -25.79 -4.90
N LEU A 315 9.41 -24.49 -4.63
CA LEU A 315 8.30 -23.56 -4.48
C LEU A 315 7.53 -23.39 -5.78
N LYS A 316 6.19 -23.29 -5.68
CA LYS A 316 5.36 -22.87 -6.82
C LYS A 316 5.30 -21.36 -6.90
N LYS A 317 5.28 -20.82 -8.13
CA LYS A 317 5.18 -19.37 -8.35
C LYS A 317 3.72 -18.95 -8.51
N ASP A 318 3.35 -17.87 -7.83
CA ASP A 318 2.06 -17.23 -8.07
C ASP A 318 2.17 -16.25 -9.23
N GLU A 319 1.72 -16.69 -10.42
CA GLU A 319 1.51 -15.86 -11.62
C GLU A 319 0.24 -14.98 -11.59
#